data_AF-A0A2U0DZR2-F1
#
_entry.id   AF-A0A2U0DZR2-F1
#
_cell.length_a   1.000
_cell.length_b   1.000
_cell.length_c   1.000
_cell.angle_alpha   90.00
_cell.angle_beta   90.00
_cell.angle_gamma   90.00
#
_symmetry.space_group_name_H-M   'P 1'
#
loop_
_entity.id
_entity.type
_entity.pdbx_description
1 polymer ?
#
loop_
_entity_poly.entity_id
_entity_poly.type
_entity_poly.pdbx_seq_one_letter_code
_entity_poly.pdbx_strand_id
1 'polypeptide(L)'
;MNKDILLKILQLDSLVRFLDWSERVRIHLYRGEKFNSTTPKILAAYEWIINENWEPPVMHYGEDRFQYFHDPELDLWVEAENYLNYFPEYKPDLTKLIF
;
A
#
# COMPACT_ATOMS: atom_id res chain seq x y z
N MET A 1 -1.25 -4.61 -16.34
CA MET A 1 -1.74 -3.83 -15.16
C MET A 1 -1.19 -2.41 -15.25
N ASN A 2 -1.94 -1.41 -14.82
CA ASN A 2 -1.47 -0.01 -14.81
C ASN A 2 -0.27 0.14 -13.86
N LYS A 3 0.84 0.70 -14.35
CA LYS A 3 2.10 0.86 -13.59
C LYS A 3 1.98 1.82 -12.41
N ASP A 4 1.03 2.74 -12.43
CA ASP A 4 0.76 3.70 -11.36
C ASP A 4 0.01 3.03 -10.21
N ILE A 5 -0.96 2.16 -10.53
CA ILE A 5 -1.66 1.36 -9.50
C ILE A 5 -0.69 0.37 -8.85
N LEU A 6 0.25 -0.20 -9.62
CA LEU A 6 1.31 -1.02 -9.05
C LEU A 6 2.20 -0.25 -8.07
N LEU A 7 2.43 1.06 -8.29
CA LEU A 7 3.13 1.89 -7.31
C LEU A 7 2.27 2.12 -6.06
N LYS A 8 0.97 2.38 -6.24
CA LYS A 8 0.01 2.50 -5.13
C LYS A 8 -0.04 1.25 -4.25
N ILE A 9 0.08 0.05 -4.83
CA ILE A 9 0.18 -1.20 -4.08
C ILE A 9 1.39 -1.19 -3.12
N LEU A 10 2.56 -0.70 -3.57
CA LEU A 10 3.75 -0.59 -2.72
C LEU A 10 3.57 0.46 -1.61
N GLN A 11 2.86 1.56 -1.91
CA GLN A 11 2.53 2.58 -0.92
C GLN A 11 1.56 2.04 0.14
N LEU A 12 0.53 1.31 -0.29
CA LEU A 12 -0.40 0.63 0.60
C LEU A 12 0.31 -0.41 1.47
N ASP A 13 1.21 -1.20 0.89
CA ASP A 13 2.02 -2.17 1.64
C ASP A 13 2.91 -1.49 2.68
N SER A 14 3.38 -0.27 2.42
CA SER A 14 4.14 0.50 3.40
C SER A 14 3.32 0.87 4.64
N LEU A 15 1.99 0.94 4.49
CA LEU A 15 1.03 1.24 5.57
C LEU A 15 0.55 -0.03 6.29
N VAL A 16 0.26 -1.11 5.55
CA VAL A 16 -0.43 -2.30 6.12
C VAL A 16 0.36 -3.61 6.07
N ARG A 17 1.57 -3.60 5.49
CA ARG A 17 2.55 -4.71 5.50
C ARG A 17 1.99 -6.08 5.09
N PHE A 18 1.33 -6.15 3.95
CA PHE A 18 0.69 -7.38 3.46
C PHE A 18 1.49 -8.16 2.41
N LEU A 19 2.46 -7.50 1.75
CA LEU A 19 3.34 -8.13 0.78
C LEU A 19 4.57 -8.72 1.44
N ASP A 20 5.03 -9.85 0.91
CA ASP A 20 6.37 -10.35 1.21
C ASP A 20 7.45 -9.69 0.33
N TRP A 21 8.72 -9.96 0.64
CA TRP A 21 9.85 -9.41 -0.12
C TRP A 21 9.81 -9.81 -1.61
N SER A 22 9.44 -11.04 -1.92
CA SER A 22 9.38 -11.54 -3.30
C SER A 22 8.29 -10.85 -4.11
N GLU A 23 7.17 -10.54 -3.48
CA GLU A 23 6.05 -9.80 -4.09
C GLU A 23 6.43 -8.35 -4.37
N ARG A 24 7.10 -7.66 -3.43
CA ARG A 24 7.65 -6.31 -3.65
C ARG A 24 8.60 -6.27 -4.84
N VAL A 25 9.56 -7.21 -4.90
CA VAL A 25 10.50 -7.33 -6.02
C VAL A 25 9.76 -7.60 -7.33
N ARG A 26 8.75 -8.48 -7.32
CA ARG A 26 7.94 -8.78 -8.50
C ARG A 26 7.24 -7.55 -9.05
N ILE A 27 6.67 -6.70 -8.19
CA ILE A 27 6.06 -5.44 -8.62
C ILE A 27 7.09 -4.53 -9.30
N HIS A 28 8.28 -4.36 -8.70
CA HIS A 28 9.35 -3.56 -9.30
C HIS A 28 9.78 -4.08 -10.67
N LEU A 29 9.99 -5.40 -10.80
CA LEU A 29 10.37 -6.03 -12.07
C LEU A 29 9.25 -5.93 -13.12
N TYR A 30 7.98 -6.04 -12.72
CA TYR A 30 6.84 -5.86 -13.61
C TYR A 30 6.78 -4.42 -14.15
N ARG A 31 6.92 -3.42 -13.27
CA ARG A 31 6.95 -2.00 -13.67
C ARG A 31 8.12 -1.68 -14.61
N GLY A 32 9.27 -2.34 -14.40
CA GLY A 32 10.46 -2.26 -15.23
C GLY A 32 10.47 -3.16 -16.47
N GLU A 33 9.35 -3.82 -16.80
CA GLU A 33 9.20 -4.69 -17.99
C GLU A 33 10.17 -5.87 -18.04
N LYS A 34 10.74 -6.25 -16.88
CA LYS A 34 11.61 -7.43 -16.73
C LYS A 34 10.83 -8.69 -16.38
N PHE A 35 9.54 -8.54 -16.10
CA PHE A 35 8.67 -9.61 -15.67
C PHE A 35 7.23 -9.32 -16.09
N ASN A 36 6.45 -10.36 -16.43
CA ASN A 36 5.12 -10.20 -17.03
C ASN A 36 4.00 -10.92 -16.25
N SER A 37 4.30 -11.45 -15.06
CA SER A 37 3.30 -12.10 -14.20
C SER A 37 3.27 -11.50 -12.80
N THR A 38 2.14 -11.67 -12.10
CA THR A 38 1.90 -11.20 -10.72
C THR A 38 1.47 -12.37 -9.83
N THR A 39 1.18 -12.10 -8.56
CA THR A 39 0.58 -13.08 -7.64
C THR A 39 -0.92 -12.78 -7.47
N PRO A 40 -1.75 -13.76 -7.04
CA PRO A 40 -3.14 -13.51 -6.70
C PRO A 40 -3.32 -12.38 -5.67
N LYS A 41 -2.40 -12.26 -4.71
CA LYS A 41 -2.42 -11.18 -3.70
C LYS A 41 -2.20 -9.80 -4.32
N ILE A 42 -1.24 -9.66 -5.23
CA ILE A 42 -1.01 -8.40 -5.98
C ILE A 42 -2.23 -8.06 -6.84
N LEU A 43 -2.87 -9.07 -7.46
CA LEU A 43 -4.11 -8.88 -8.22
C LEU A 43 -5.27 -8.40 -7.32
N ALA A 44 -5.48 -9.03 -6.16
CA ALA A 44 -6.51 -8.63 -5.21
C ALA A 44 -6.29 -7.19 -4.69
N ALA A 45 -5.05 -6.81 -4.37
CA ALA A 45 -4.73 -5.43 -3.98
C ALA A 45 -4.95 -4.43 -5.14
N TYR A 46 -4.63 -4.81 -6.37
CA TYR A 46 -4.87 -3.99 -7.55
C TYR A 46 -6.37 -3.72 -7.76
N GLU A 47 -7.20 -4.76 -7.66
CA GLU A 47 -8.64 -4.66 -7.78
C GLU A 47 -9.24 -3.82 -6.64
N TRP A 48 -8.77 -4.02 -5.41
CA TRP A 48 -9.20 -3.23 -4.25
C TRP A 48 -8.92 -1.74 -4.45
N ILE A 49 -7.71 -1.36 -4.89
CA ILE A 49 -7.36 0.05 -5.14
C ILE A 49 -8.28 0.69 -6.19
N ILE A 50 -8.64 -0.05 -7.24
CA ILE A 50 -9.56 0.44 -8.28
C ILE A 50 -10.97 0.62 -7.71
N ASN A 51 -11.47 -0.39 -6.99
CA ASN A 51 -12.85 -0.40 -6.50
C ASN A 51 -13.08 0.68 -5.44
N GLU A 52 -12.14 0.85 -4.52
CA GLU A 52 -12.19 1.89 -3.49
C GLU A 52 -11.78 3.27 -4.02
N ASN A 53 -11.33 3.35 -5.27
CA ASN A 53 -10.71 4.56 -5.84
C ASN A 53 -9.64 5.14 -4.89
N TRP A 54 -8.81 4.24 -4.34
CA TRP A 54 -7.89 4.58 -3.27
C TRP A 54 -6.74 5.45 -3.77
N GLU A 55 -6.44 6.50 -3.01
CA GLU A 55 -5.28 7.37 -3.21
C GLU A 55 -4.36 7.29 -2.00
N PRO A 56 -3.03 7.20 -2.21
CA PRO A 56 -2.08 7.17 -1.11
C PRO A 56 -2.09 8.52 -0.37
N PRO A 57 -2.04 8.51 0.97
CA PRO A 57 -1.82 9.74 1.71
C PRO A 57 -0.40 10.27 1.44
N VAL A 58 -0.17 11.54 1.74
CA VAL A 58 1.19 12.08 1.76
C VAL A 58 1.97 11.35 2.85
N MET A 59 3.15 10.84 2.52
CA MET A 59 3.99 10.08 3.45
C MET A 59 5.40 10.64 3.50
N HIS A 60 6.05 10.50 4.65
CA HIS A 60 7.49 10.78 4.80
C HIS A 60 8.13 9.85 5.84
N TYR A 61 9.47 9.86 5.88
CA TYR A 61 10.23 9.28 6.99
C TYR A 61 10.63 10.38 7.97
N GLY A 62 10.34 10.15 9.25
CA GLY A 62 10.80 11.02 10.34
C GLY A 62 12.31 10.87 10.57
N GLU A 63 12.88 11.78 11.36
CA GLU A 63 14.31 11.71 11.75
C GLU A 63 14.62 10.47 12.61
N ASP A 64 13.60 9.92 13.26
CA ASP A 64 13.62 8.67 14.00
C ASP A 64 13.57 7.41 13.12
N ARG A 65 13.47 7.58 11.80
CA ARG A 65 13.36 6.52 10.78
C ARG A 65 12.03 5.77 10.77
N PHE A 66 11.02 6.25 11.49
CA PHE A 66 9.65 5.76 11.32
C PHE A 66 9.00 6.41 10.11
N GLN A 67 8.04 5.69 9.52
CA GLN A 67 7.25 6.21 8.41
C GLN A 67 5.96 6.82 8.95
N TYR A 68 5.61 7.99 8.43
CA TYR A 68 4.42 8.73 8.80
C TYR A 68 3.54 8.99 7.57
N PHE A 69 2.23 9.11 7.80
CA PHE A 69 1.30 9.68 6.83
C PHE A 69 0.65 10.95 7.38
N HIS A 70 0.31 11.88 6.50
CA HIS A 70 -0.35 13.13 6.86
C HIS A 70 -1.86 12.92 6.96
N ASP A 71 -2.43 13.35 8.08
CA ASP A 71 -3.86 13.58 8.25
C ASP A 71 -4.16 15.05 7.94
N PRO A 72 -4.85 15.36 6.82
CA PRO A 72 -5.13 16.73 6.44
C PRO A 72 -6.24 17.39 7.27
N GLU A 73 -7.10 16.61 7.96
CA GLU A 73 -8.18 17.16 8.77
C GLU A 73 -7.66 17.68 10.11
N LEU A 74 -6.75 16.92 10.73
CA LEU A 74 -6.13 17.28 12.01
C LEU A 74 -4.81 18.04 11.85
N ASP A 75 -4.27 18.11 10.64
CA ASP A 75 -2.93 18.62 10.31
C ASP A 75 -1.82 17.97 11.15
N LEU A 76 -1.84 16.64 11.20
CA LEU A 76 -0.91 15.84 12.00
C LEU A 76 -0.20 14.79 11.17
N TRP A 77 1.00 14.42 11.61
CA TRP A 77 1.76 13.28 11.10
C TRP A 77 1.56 12.10 12.02
N VAL A 78 1.02 11.01 11.46
CA VAL A 78 0.66 9.80 12.19
C VAL A 78 1.54 8.67 11.73
N GLU A 79 2.07 7.87 12.67
CA GLU A 79 2.86 6.69 12.33
C GLU A 79 2.06 5.74 11.42
N ALA A 80 2.69 5.27 10.34
CA ALA A 80 2.10 4.40 9.33
C ALA A 80 1.43 3.15 9.91
N GLU A 81 1.95 2.60 11.00
CA GLU A 81 1.38 1.42 11.68
C GLU A 81 -0.04 1.68 12.22
N ASN A 82 -0.42 2.94 12.44
CA ASN A 82 -1.76 3.32 12.89
C ASN A 82 -2.77 3.51 11.76
N TYR A 83 -2.40 3.29 10.49
CA TYR A 83 -3.26 3.57 9.34
C TYR A 83 -4.64 2.89 9.44
N LEU A 84 -4.69 1.60 9.78
CA LEU A 84 -5.96 0.86 9.94
C LEU A 84 -6.76 1.23 11.19
N ASN A 85 -6.18 2.00 12.13
CA ASN A 85 -6.92 2.57 13.26
C ASN A 85 -7.64 3.85 12.84
N TYR A 86 -7.07 4.61 11.89
CA TYR A 86 -7.67 5.83 11.32
C TYR A 86 -8.72 5.53 10.25
N PHE A 87 -8.50 4.47 9.47
CA PHE A 87 -9.41 4.01 8.42
C PHE A 87 -9.93 2.59 8.71
N PRO A 88 -10.72 2.40 9.79
CA PRO A 88 -11.20 1.09 10.20
C PRO A 88 -12.09 0.42 9.14
N GLU A 89 -12.71 1.18 8.25
CA GLU A 89 -13.51 0.71 7.12
C GLU A 89 -12.71 -0.15 6.14
N TYR A 90 -11.41 0.09 5.98
CA TYR A 90 -10.55 -0.71 5.09
C TYR A 90 -10.08 -2.01 5.74
N LYS A 91 -10.14 -2.11 7.06
CA LYS A 91 -9.60 -3.23 7.83
C LYS A 91 -10.17 -4.59 7.42
N PRO A 92 -11.49 -4.79 7.20
CA PRO A 92 -12.03 -6.08 6.81
C PRO A 92 -11.45 -6.62 5.49
N ASP A 93 -11.19 -5.75 4.52
CA ASP A 93 -10.71 -6.16 3.21
C ASP A 93 -9.19 -6.28 3.17
N LEU A 94 -8.47 -5.31 3.74
CA LEU A 94 -7.01 -5.33 3.75
C LEU A 94 -6.44 -6.43 4.64
N THR A 95 -7.14 -6.83 5.71
CA THR A 95 -6.71 -7.96 6.55
C THR A 95 -6.77 -9.30 5.79
N LYS A 96 -7.69 -9.44 4.82
CA LYS A 96 -7.76 -10.64 3.96
C LYS A 96 -6.56 -10.79 3.03
N LEU A 97 -5.81 -9.70 2.77
CA LEU A 97 -4.61 -9.74 1.94
C LEU A 97 -3.37 -10.24 2.69
N ILE A 98 -3.42 -10.24 4.03
CA ILE A 98 -2.30 -10.66 4.89
C ILE A 98 -2.19 -12.20 4.97
N PHE A 99 -3.34 -12.89 4.88
CA PHE A 99 -3.47 -14.34 4.98
C PHE A 99 -3.68 -15.01 3.62
#